data_AF-A0A957Q6M0-F1
#
_entry.id   AF-A0A957Q6M0-F1
#
_cell.length_a   1.000
_cell.length_b   1.000
_cell.length_c   1.000
_cell.angle_alpha   90.00
_cell.angle_beta   90.00
_cell.angle_gamma   90.00
#
_symmetry.space_group_name_H-M   'P 1'
#
loop_
_entity.id
_entity.type
_entity.pdbx_description
1 polymer ?
#
loop_
_entity_poly.entity_id
_entity_poly.type
_entity_poly.pdbx_seq_one_letter_code
_entity_poly.pdbx_strand_id
1 'polypeptide(L)'
;IHPMMVNASSEVKDAAIEFVTYMYQPDNYRRMVEGCEDVIFAQPSAARQEYLDNLHWLKPGFDGVDYLTPFDVVGDFVYNFNEFGQIVITNFADVLNGSKAVEDAMAVAQTQAEELAARIS
;
A
#
# COMPACT_ATOMS: atom_id res chain seq x y z
N ILE A 1 0.36 4.83 0.57
CA ILE A 1 -0.02 5.90 -0.40
C ILE A 1 0.34 5.40 -1.78
N HIS A 2 -0.63 5.30 -2.68
CA HIS A 2 -0.32 4.97 -4.08
C HIS A 2 0.29 6.22 -4.75
N PRO A 3 1.43 6.12 -5.43
CA PRO A 3 1.97 7.24 -6.18
C PRO A 3 1.02 7.63 -7.32
N MET A 4 0.97 8.93 -7.66
CA MET A 4 0.36 9.35 -8.91
C MET A 4 1.28 8.90 -10.05
N MET A 5 0.76 8.05 -10.95
CA MET A 5 1.51 7.44 -12.04
C MET A 5 0.96 7.91 -13.39
N VAL A 6 1.85 8.18 -14.34
CA VAL A 6 1.48 8.45 -15.73
C VAL A 6 1.50 7.13 -16.51
N ASN A 7 0.40 6.81 -17.19
CA ASN A 7 0.33 5.64 -18.05
C ASN A 7 1.35 5.76 -19.19
N ALA A 8 2.25 4.77 -19.31
CA ALA A 8 3.29 4.70 -20.32
C ALA A 8 2.75 4.61 -21.76
N SER A 9 1.47 4.30 -21.96
CA SER A 9 0.80 4.26 -23.26
C SER A 9 -0.11 5.47 -23.52
N SER A 10 -0.14 6.48 -22.63
CA SER A 10 -0.96 7.67 -22.83
C SER A 10 -0.52 8.47 -24.06
N GLU A 11 -1.48 9.03 -24.80
CA GLU A 11 -1.23 9.95 -25.93
C GLU A 11 -0.86 11.37 -25.45
N VAL A 12 -1.13 11.69 -24.17
CA VAL A 12 -0.98 13.04 -23.59
C VAL A 12 0.03 13.08 -22.42
N LYS A 13 1.14 12.33 -22.55
CA LYS A 13 2.14 12.17 -21.48
C LYS A 13 2.68 13.50 -20.95
N ASP A 14 3.03 14.43 -21.84
CA ASP A 14 3.65 15.69 -21.42
C ASP A 14 2.70 16.52 -20.56
N ALA A 15 1.43 16.63 -20.96
CA ALA A 15 0.40 17.29 -20.17
C ALA A 15 0.12 16.57 -18.84
N ALA A 16 0.17 15.24 -18.83
CA ALA A 16 0.03 14.47 -17.60
C ALA A 16 1.21 14.70 -16.63
N ILE A 17 2.44 14.80 -17.14
CA ILE A 17 3.63 15.12 -16.34
C ILE A 17 3.55 16.56 -15.79
N GLU A 18 3.07 17.51 -16.60
CA GLU A 18 2.83 18.88 -16.15
C GLU A 18 1.80 18.92 -15.02
N PHE A 19 0.70 18.19 -15.16
CA PHE A 19 -0.31 18.06 -14.11
C PHE A 19 0.25 17.46 -12.82
N VAL A 20 1.02 16.36 -12.91
CA VAL A 20 1.67 15.76 -11.74
C VAL A 20 2.60 16.78 -11.07
N THR A 21 3.39 17.50 -11.87
CA THR A 21 4.31 18.54 -11.37
C THR A 21 3.57 19.68 -10.67
N TYR A 22 2.43 20.10 -11.21
CA TYR A 22 1.55 21.08 -10.59
C TYR A 22 1.00 20.58 -9.25
N MET A 23 0.50 19.35 -9.19
CA MET A 23 -0.06 18.77 -7.97
C MET A 23 0.97 18.61 -6.85
N TYR A 24 2.24 18.34 -7.19
CA TYR A 24 3.33 18.20 -6.22
C TYR A 24 3.97 19.54 -5.79
N GLN A 25 3.45 20.68 -6.24
CA GLN A 25 3.81 21.97 -5.62
C GLN A 25 3.31 21.99 -4.17
N PRO A 26 4.08 22.53 -3.20
CA PRO A 26 3.77 22.40 -1.77
C PRO A 26 2.35 22.80 -1.38
N ASP A 27 1.84 23.91 -1.90
CA ASP A 27 0.48 24.37 -1.59
C ASP A 27 -0.62 23.51 -2.20
N ASN A 28 -0.42 23.01 -3.42
CA ASN A 28 -1.39 22.13 -4.08
C ASN A 28 -1.40 20.76 -3.41
N TYR A 29 -0.21 20.22 -3.11
CA TYR A 29 -0.05 18.96 -2.41
C TYR A 29 -0.68 19.02 -1.02
N ARG A 30 -0.40 20.09 -0.27
CA ARG A 30 -0.99 20.32 1.05
C ARG A 30 -2.51 20.36 0.99
N ARG A 31 -3.09 21.16 0.09
CA ARG A 31 -4.55 21.24 -0.08
C ARG A 31 -5.19 19.89 -0.40
N MET A 32 -4.54 19.10 -1.27
CA MET A 32 -5.00 17.77 -1.61
C MET A 32 -4.98 16.84 -0.39
N VAL A 33 -3.88 16.82 0.37
CA VAL A 33 -3.72 15.91 1.52
C VAL A 33 -4.58 16.33 2.72
N GLU A 34 -4.62 17.63 3.05
CA GLU A 34 -5.43 18.13 4.17
C GLU A 34 -6.94 17.94 3.93
N GLY A 35 -7.38 17.89 2.66
CA GLY A 35 -8.78 17.65 2.31
C GLY A 35 -9.23 16.19 2.41
N CYS A 36 -8.31 15.23 2.49
CA CYS A 36 -8.64 13.81 2.63
C CYS A 36 -8.77 13.36 4.10
N GLU A 37 -8.14 14.08 5.04
CA GLU A 37 -8.16 13.84 6.50
C GLU A 37 -7.68 12.45 7.01
N ASP A 38 -7.39 11.51 6.12
CA ASP A 38 -6.95 10.14 6.43
C ASP A 38 -5.60 9.76 5.80
N VAL A 39 -4.87 10.73 5.22
CA VAL A 39 -3.59 10.52 4.54
C VAL A 39 -2.45 11.24 5.25
N ILE A 40 -1.31 10.56 5.34
CA ILE A 40 -0.06 11.13 5.86
C ILE A 40 0.68 11.83 4.73
N PHE A 41 1.32 12.95 5.04
CA PHE A 41 2.12 13.67 4.06
C PHE A 41 3.35 12.84 3.64
N ALA A 42 3.41 12.46 2.36
CA ALA A 42 4.63 11.93 1.75
C ALA A 42 5.72 13.01 1.60
N GLN A 43 5.34 14.29 1.61
CA GLN A 43 6.24 15.44 1.75
C GLN A 43 6.05 16.10 3.11
N PRO A 44 6.78 15.67 4.17
CA PRO A 44 6.59 16.20 5.52
C PRO A 44 6.75 17.72 5.62
N SER A 45 7.59 18.32 4.78
CA SER A 45 7.81 19.77 4.73
C SER A 45 6.59 20.59 4.28
N ALA A 46 5.60 19.95 3.64
CA ALA A 46 4.36 20.61 3.23
C ALA A 46 3.28 20.56 4.34
N ALA A 47 3.48 19.76 5.40
CA ALA A 47 2.52 19.63 6.49
C ALA A 47 2.57 20.84 7.43
N ARG A 48 1.40 21.31 7.86
CA ARG A 48 1.29 22.32 8.91
C ARG A 48 1.08 21.63 10.26
N GLN A 49 1.81 22.07 11.28
CA GLN A 49 1.70 21.48 12.62
C GLN A 49 0.27 21.57 13.16
N GLU A 50 -0.41 22.70 12.95
CA GLU A 50 -1.81 22.90 13.37
C GLU A 50 -2.79 21.88 12.76
N TYR A 51 -2.53 21.40 11.53
CA TYR A 51 -3.32 20.35 10.92
C TYR A 51 -3.01 19.00 11.58
N LEU A 52 -1.72 18.68 11.75
CA LEU A 52 -1.27 17.44 12.38
C LEU A 52 -1.79 17.30 13.82
N ASP A 53 -1.83 18.40 14.58
CA ASP A 53 -2.32 18.41 15.97
C ASP A 53 -3.83 18.13 16.08
N ASN A 54 -4.60 18.36 15.00
CA ASN A 54 -6.03 18.05 14.95
C ASN A 54 -6.33 16.62 14.50
N LEU A 55 -5.33 15.87 14.03
CA LEU A 55 -5.51 14.48 13.60
C LEU A 55 -5.52 13.53 14.79
N HIS A 56 -6.71 13.17 15.27
CA HIS A 56 -6.89 12.26 16.41
C HIS A 56 -6.29 10.86 16.22
N TRP A 57 -6.10 10.42 14.96
CA TRP A 57 -5.49 9.13 14.65
C TRP A 57 -3.95 9.19 14.57
N LEU A 58 -3.35 10.38 14.51
CA LEU A 58 -1.91 10.53 14.31
C LEU A 58 -1.12 10.12 15.56
N LYS A 59 -1.53 10.58 16.74
CA LYS A 59 -0.86 10.30 18.03
C LYS A 59 -1.84 9.77 19.08
N PRO A 60 -1.54 8.66 19.77
CA PRO A 60 -0.37 7.78 19.62
C PRO A 60 -0.55 6.75 18.48
N GLY A 61 -1.51 6.92 17.58
CA GLY A 61 -1.86 5.93 16.55
C GLY A 61 -0.72 5.69 15.56
N PHE A 62 -0.70 6.42 14.45
CA PHE A 62 0.34 6.21 13.43
C PHE A 62 1.77 6.45 13.97
N ASP A 63 1.98 7.53 14.74
CA ASP A 63 3.32 7.89 15.25
C ASP A 63 3.80 7.03 16.43
N GLY A 64 2.90 6.27 17.07
CA GLY A 64 3.23 5.48 18.28
C GLY A 64 3.39 3.99 18.02
N VAL A 65 3.43 3.56 16.75
CA VAL A 65 3.64 2.16 16.38
C VAL A 65 4.92 1.97 15.57
N ASP A 66 5.61 0.87 15.82
CA ASP A 66 6.68 0.40 14.95
C ASP A 66 6.06 -0.27 13.72
N TYR A 67 6.16 0.38 12.57
CA TYR A 67 5.57 -0.14 11.33
C TYR A 67 6.46 -1.24 10.72
N LEU A 68 5.88 -2.41 10.47
CA LEU A 68 6.47 -3.42 9.60
C LEU A 68 6.08 -3.11 8.16
N THR A 69 7.06 -2.94 7.28
CA THR A 69 6.77 -2.71 5.87
C THR A 69 6.32 -4.00 5.20
N PRO A 70 5.55 -3.94 4.10
CA PRO A 70 5.27 -5.12 3.29
C PRO A 70 6.54 -5.87 2.87
N PHE A 71 7.65 -5.16 2.60
CA PHE A 71 8.93 -5.80 2.31
C PHE A 71 9.47 -6.61 3.51
N ASP A 72 9.30 -6.13 4.74
CA ASP A 72 9.71 -6.85 5.95
C ASP A 72 8.87 -8.11 6.20
N VAL A 73 7.62 -8.13 5.72
CA VAL A 73 6.68 -9.23 5.94
C VAL A 73 6.70 -10.25 4.81
N VAL A 74 6.75 -9.80 3.55
CA VAL A 74 6.59 -10.66 2.37
C VAL A 74 7.77 -10.61 1.39
N GLY A 75 8.82 -9.83 1.66
CA GLY A 75 9.99 -9.75 0.79
C GLY A 75 9.65 -9.37 -0.66
N ASP A 76 10.27 -10.06 -1.61
CA ASP A 76 10.12 -9.79 -3.06
C ASP A 76 8.72 -10.10 -3.61
N PHE A 77 7.85 -10.79 -2.85
CA PHE A 77 6.44 -10.96 -3.24
C PHE A 77 5.68 -9.65 -3.34
N VAL A 78 6.21 -8.56 -2.77
CA VAL A 78 5.68 -7.20 -2.95
C VAL A 78 5.52 -6.82 -4.43
N TYR A 79 6.34 -7.35 -5.35
CA TYR A 79 6.21 -7.11 -6.79
C TYR A 79 5.14 -7.97 -7.47
N ASN A 80 4.70 -9.05 -6.81
CA ASN A 80 3.66 -9.98 -7.26
C ASN A 80 2.50 -10.04 -6.25
N PHE A 81 2.25 -8.92 -5.57
CA PHE A 81 1.38 -8.85 -4.38
C PHE A 81 -0.06 -9.31 -4.66
N ASN A 82 -0.54 -9.12 -5.88
CA ASN A 82 -1.87 -9.61 -6.28
C ASN A 82 -1.95 -11.14 -6.25
N GLU A 83 -0.95 -11.83 -6.79
CA GLU A 83 -0.95 -13.30 -6.85
C GLU A 83 -0.70 -13.89 -5.46
N PHE A 84 0.22 -13.29 -4.70
CA PHE A 84 0.42 -13.63 -3.29
C PHE A 84 -0.86 -13.42 -2.47
N GLY A 85 -1.56 -12.30 -2.66
CA GLY A 85 -2.83 -12.00 -2.01
C GLY A 85 -3.93 -13.02 -2.35
N GLN A 86 -4.00 -13.49 -3.59
CA GLN A 86 -4.96 -14.55 -3.97
C GLN A 86 -4.67 -15.88 -3.29
N ILE A 87 -3.39 -16.26 -3.15
CA ILE A 87 -2.98 -17.47 -2.40
C ILE A 87 -3.45 -17.37 -0.95
N VAL A 88 -3.18 -16.26 -0.28
CA VAL A 88 -3.55 -16.05 1.12
C VAL A 88 -5.08 -16.03 1.29
N ILE A 89 -5.80 -15.22 0.51
CA ILE A 89 -7.26 -15.06 0.64
C ILE A 89 -7.99 -16.39 0.38
N THR A 90 -7.56 -17.15 -0.63
CA THR A 90 -8.22 -18.42 -0.97
C THR A 90 -8.09 -19.45 0.15
N ASN A 91 -6.87 -19.64 0.67
CA ASN A 91 -6.64 -20.62 1.74
C ASN A 91 -7.22 -20.16 3.08
N PHE A 92 -7.19 -18.86 3.37
CA PHE A 92 -7.83 -18.33 4.57
C PHE A 92 -9.36 -18.44 4.53
N ALA A 93 -9.97 -18.28 3.34
CA ALA A 93 -11.41 -18.50 3.16
C ALA A 93 -11.82 -19.96 3.43
N ASP A 94 -11.00 -20.95 3.03
CA ASP A 94 -11.24 -22.37 3.33
C ASP A 94 -11.31 -22.64 4.84
N VAL A 95 -10.46 -21.97 5.62
CA VAL A 95 -10.47 -22.03 7.09
C VAL A 95 -11.74 -21.39 7.65
N LEU A 96 -12.06 -20.16 7.23
CA LEU A 96 -13.22 -19.43 7.73
C LEU A 96 -14.55 -20.13 7.44
N ASN A 97 -14.64 -20.82 6.30
CA ASN A 97 -15.80 -21.61 5.93
C ASN A 97 -15.85 -22.99 6.62
N GLY A 98 -14.90 -23.30 7.51
CA GLY A 98 -14.79 -24.58 8.19
C GLY A 98 -14.52 -25.76 7.26
N SER A 99 -14.04 -25.49 6.04
CA SER A 99 -13.77 -26.51 5.02
C SER A 99 -12.43 -27.20 5.22
N LYS A 100 -11.46 -26.53 5.87
CA LYS A 100 -10.15 -27.09 6.24
C LYS A 100 -9.69 -26.59 7.61
N ALA A 101 -8.81 -27.36 8.25
CA ALA A 101 -8.06 -26.89 9.41
C ALA A 101 -7.06 -25.80 8.97
N VAL A 102 -6.68 -24.94 9.92
CA VAL A 102 -5.74 -23.83 9.68
C VAL A 102 -4.41 -24.36 9.17
N GLU A 103 -3.88 -25.39 9.83
CA GLU A 103 -2.57 -25.98 9.52
C GLU A 103 -2.54 -26.53 8.09
N ASP A 104 -3.58 -27.25 7.68
CA ASP A 104 -3.68 -27.84 6.34
C ASP A 104 -3.80 -26.75 5.25
N ALA A 105 -4.62 -25.73 5.50
CA ALA A 105 -4.79 -24.61 4.57
C ALA A 105 -3.49 -23.79 4.42
N MET A 106 -2.75 -23.59 5.51
CA MET A 106 -1.48 -22.86 5.48
C MET A 106 -0.36 -23.69 4.85
N ALA A 107 -0.35 -25.02 5.01
CA ALA A 107 0.58 -25.89 4.29
C ALA A 107 0.38 -25.79 2.76
N VAL A 108 -0.87 -25.76 2.30
CA VAL A 108 -1.19 -25.55 0.88
C VAL A 108 -0.76 -24.16 0.41
N ALA A 109 -1.05 -23.12 1.19
CA ALA A 109 -0.63 -21.76 0.88
C ALA A 109 0.90 -21.63 0.75
N GLN A 110 1.65 -22.29 1.64
CA GLN A 110 3.11 -22.33 1.60
C GLN A 110 3.62 -22.96 0.30
N THR A 111 3.10 -24.14 -0.08
CA THR A 111 3.49 -24.79 -1.34
C THR A 111 3.18 -23.91 -2.56
N GLN A 112 2.00 -23.28 -2.59
CA GLN A 112 1.63 -22.37 -3.69
C GLN A 112 2.55 -21.12 -3.75
N ALA A 113 2.95 -20.59 -2.59
CA ALA A 113 3.89 -19.49 -2.53
C ALA A 113 5.29 -19.91 -3.02
N GLU A 114 5.78 -21.09 -2.65
CA GLU A 114 7.06 -21.64 -3.14
C GLU A 114 7.05 -21.84 -4.67
N GLU A 115 5.96 -22.37 -5.23
CA GLU A 115 5.78 -22.51 -6.67
C GLU A 115 5.75 -21.14 -7.38
N LEU A 116 5.06 -20.15 -6.77
CA LEU A 116 5.05 -18.79 -7.29
C LEU A 116 6.46 -18.18 -7.27
N ALA A 117 7.19 -18.30 -6.15
CA ALA A 117 8.56 -17.82 -6.01
C ALA A 117 9.47 -18.40 -7.09
N ALA A 118 9.40 -19.71 -7.34
CA ALA A 118 10.19 -20.38 -8.37
C ALA A 118 9.87 -19.91 -9.80
N ARG A 119 8.65 -19.40 -10.05
CA ARG A 119 8.25 -18.88 -11.36
C ARG A 119 8.67 -17.43 -11.59
N ILE A 120 8.67 -16.62 -10.54
CA ILE A 120 8.93 -15.16 -10.64
C ILE A 120 10.39 -14.79 -10.40
N SER A 121 11.23 -15.74 -9.96
CA SER A 121 12.68 -15.60 -9.80
C SER A 121 13.44 -15.62 -11.12
#